data_AF-A0A7K6GTG4-F1
#
_entry.id   AF-A0A7K6GTG4-F1
#
_cell.length_a   1.000
_cell.length_b   1.000
_cell.length_c   1.000
_cell.angle_alpha   90.00
_cell.angle_beta   90.00
_cell.angle_gamma   90.00
#
_symmetry.space_group_name_H-M   'P 1'
#
loop_
_entity.id
_entity.type
_entity.pdbx_description
1 polymer ?
#
loop_
_entity_poly.entity_id
_entity_poly.type
_entity_poly.pdbx_seq_one_letter_code
_entity_poly.pdbx_strand_id
1 'polypeptide(L)'
;QIDQVLIHQQLELLEIVTGFETKNKYELKNSLGQRVYYAEEDTDFCTRNCCGPSRPFTIRIIDNLGREVITLQRPLRCSSCCCPCCLQEV
;
A
#
# COMPACT_ATOMS: atom_id res chain seq x y z
N GLN A 1 22.36 -11.26 6.10
CA GLN A 1 21.07 -11.40 6.80
C GLN A 1 20.55 -10.00 7.10
N ILE A 2 19.25 -9.74 6.92
CA ILE A 2 18.64 -8.43 7.19
C ILE A 2 17.77 -8.60 8.44
N ASP A 3 18.24 -8.09 9.57
CA ASP A 3 17.51 -8.22 10.85
C ASP A 3 16.53 -7.06 11.09
N GLN A 4 16.64 -5.99 10.30
CA GLN A 4 15.80 -4.80 10.38
C GLN A 4 15.52 -4.21 9.01
N VAL A 5 14.27 -3.83 8.76
CA VAL A 5 13.83 -3.07 7.59
C VAL A 5 13.19 -1.77 8.06
N LEU A 6 13.67 -0.65 7.52
CA LEU A 6 13.15 0.70 7.74
C LEU A 6 12.24 1.07 6.58
N ILE A 7 11.00 1.45 6.86
CA ILE A 7 9.98 1.79 5.87
C ILE A 7 9.90 3.31 5.73
N HIS A 8 10.15 3.83 4.52
CA HIS A 8 10.08 5.26 4.24
C HIS A 8 9.02 5.50 3.16
N GLN A 9 7.96 6.23 3.49
CA GLN A 9 6.96 6.63 2.50
C GLN A 9 7.54 7.69 1.56
N GLN A 10 7.36 7.48 0.27
CA GLN A 10 7.70 8.44 -0.77
C GLN A 10 6.45 9.28 -1.04
N LEU A 11 6.45 10.52 -0.60
CA LEU A 11 5.39 11.48 -0.88
C LEU A 11 5.59 11.99 -2.31
N GLU A 12 4.61 11.78 -3.18
CA GLU A 12 4.66 12.37 -4.51
C GLU A 12 4.15 13.81 -4.46
N LEU A 13 5.04 14.77 -4.70
CA LEU A 13 4.72 16.21 -4.72
C LEU A 13 3.58 16.54 -5.71
N LEU A 14 3.41 15.74 -6.76
CA LEU A 14 2.30 15.86 -7.70
C LEU A 14 0.93 15.59 -7.07
N GLU A 15 0.80 14.67 -6.13
CA GLU A 15 -0.46 14.43 -5.39
C GLU A 15 -0.86 15.64 -4.58
N ILE A 16 0.13 16.28 -3.94
CA ILE A 16 -0.07 17.45 -3.08
C ILE A 16 -0.51 18.66 -3.91
N VAL A 17 0.03 18.81 -5.12
CA VAL A 17 -0.26 19.94 -6.02
C VAL A 17 -1.55 19.74 -6.82
N THR A 18 -1.88 18.50 -7.20
CA THR A 18 -3.02 18.21 -8.10
C THR A 18 -4.25 17.66 -7.37
N GLY A 19 -4.12 17.20 -6.13
CA GLY A 19 -5.20 16.58 -5.36
C GLY A 19 -5.58 15.16 -5.80
N PHE A 20 -4.94 14.61 -6.84
CA PHE A 20 -5.11 13.22 -7.26
C PHE A 20 -4.38 12.28 -6.30
N GLU A 21 -5.05 11.26 -5.74
CA GLU A 21 -4.32 10.15 -5.09
C GLU A 21 -3.67 9.35 -6.19
N THR A 22 -2.36 9.27 -6.15
CA THR A 22 -1.60 8.22 -6.78
C THR A 22 -1.41 7.08 -5.77
N LYS A 23 -0.80 6.00 -6.27
CA LYS A 23 -0.49 4.81 -5.49
C LYS A 23 0.55 5.16 -4.43
N ASN A 24 0.33 4.82 -3.16
CA ASN A 24 1.34 5.02 -2.13
C ASN A 24 2.60 4.20 -2.46
N LYS A 25 3.77 4.84 -2.34
CA LYS A 25 5.06 4.24 -2.63
C LYS A 25 5.94 4.27 -1.39
N TYR A 26 6.74 3.24 -1.21
CA TYR A 26 7.60 3.07 -0.05
C TYR A 26 8.97 2.55 -0.45
N GLU A 27 9.99 3.10 0.20
CA GLU A 27 11.35 2.65 0.12
C GLU A 27 11.69 1.83 1.37
N LEU A 28 12.10 0.58 1.16
CA LEU A 28 12.46 -0.33 2.24
C LEU A 28 13.99 -0.38 2.34
N LYS A 29 14.52 0.10 3.46
CA LYS A 29 15.96 0.26 3.70
C LYS A 29 16.45 -0.69 4.78
N ASN A 30 17.70 -1.11 4.70
CA ASN A 30 18.36 -1.77 5.84
C ASN A 30 18.79 -0.73 6.89
N SER A 31 19.36 -1.20 8.00
CA SER A 31 19.91 -0.36 9.07
C SER A 31 21.04 0.58 8.63
N LEU A 32 21.70 0.29 7.50
CA LEU A 32 22.72 1.14 6.88
C LEU A 32 22.12 2.21 5.95
N GLY A 33 20.79 2.27 5.83
CA GLY A 33 20.09 3.22 4.96
C GLY A 33 20.10 2.86 3.47
N GLN A 34 20.60 1.67 3.10
CA GLN A 34 20.61 1.22 1.71
C GLN A 34 19.24 0.64 1.34
N ARG A 35 18.74 1.01 0.15
CA ARG A 35 17.50 0.43 -0.38
C ARG A 35 17.69 -1.05 -0.72
N VAL A 36 16.92 -1.89 -0.05
CA VAL A 36 16.91 -3.34 -0.27
C VAL A 36 15.69 -3.79 -1.05
N TYR A 37 14.56 -3.12 -0.86
CA TYR A 37 13.32 -3.38 -1.59
C TYR A 37 12.56 -2.08 -1.87
N TYR A 38 11.58 -2.18 -2.75
CA TYR A 38 10.62 -1.14 -3.06
C TYR A 38 9.21 -1.68 -2.85
N ALA A 39 8.29 -0.89 -2.33
CA ALA A 39 6.90 -1.30 -2.19
C ALA A 39 5.94 -0.27 -2.78
N GLU A 40 4.91 -0.74 -3.45
CA GLU A 40 3.86 0.09 -4.02
C GLU A 40 2.47 -0.46 -3.68
N GLU A 41 1.56 0.45 -3.34
CA GLU A 41 0.15 0.15 -3.13
C GLU A 41 -0.58 0.09 -4.47
N ASP A 42 -1.18 -1.03 -4.81
CA ASP A 42 -2.12 -1.16 -5.91
C ASP A 42 -3.55 -1.04 -5.38
N THR A 43 -4.19 0.10 -5.67
CA THR A 43 -5.56 0.38 -5.24
C THR A 43 -6.37 0.88 -6.42
N ASP A 44 -7.50 0.22 -6.68
CA ASP A 44 -8.47 0.65 -7.68
C ASP A 44 -9.18 1.93 -7.24
N PHE A 45 -9.14 2.93 -8.11
CA PHE A 45 -9.56 4.33 -7.95
C PHE A 45 -10.99 4.52 -7.38
N CYS A 46 -11.88 3.52 -7.51
CA CYS A 46 -13.29 3.62 -7.11
C CYS A 46 -13.59 3.43 -5.61
N THR A 47 -12.60 3.27 -4.72
CA THR A 47 -12.86 3.00 -3.29
C THR A 47 -12.53 4.15 -2.33
N ARG A 48 -11.99 5.27 -2.82
CA ARG A 48 -11.53 6.40 -1.98
C ARG A 48 -12.66 7.16 -1.29
N ASN A 49 -13.84 7.28 -1.92
CA ASN A 49 -14.95 8.09 -1.40
C ASN A 49 -15.98 7.33 -0.55
N CYS A 50 -16.02 5.99 -0.60
CA CYS A 50 -17.08 5.21 0.06
C CYS A 50 -16.65 4.48 1.33
N CYS A 51 -15.36 4.18 1.52
CA CYS A 51 -14.89 3.26 2.57
C CYS A 51 -13.75 3.78 3.46
N GLY A 52 -13.19 4.96 3.22
CA GLY A 52 -12.13 5.54 4.07
C GLY A 52 -11.01 4.53 4.46
N PRO A 53 -10.65 4.36 5.74
CA PRO A 53 -9.58 3.46 6.20
C PRO A 53 -9.91 1.96 6.08
N SER A 54 -11.15 1.63 5.70
CA SER A 54 -11.65 0.28 5.50
C SER A 54 -11.41 -0.27 4.08
N ARG A 55 -10.86 0.55 3.18
CA ARG A 55 -10.61 0.17 1.78
C ARG A 55 -9.74 -1.09 1.67
N PRO A 56 -10.02 -1.97 0.68
CA PRO A 56 -9.07 -2.99 0.30
C PRO A 56 -7.84 -2.32 -0.31
N PHE A 57 -6.69 -2.93 -0.10
CA PHE A 57 -5.48 -2.53 -0.82
C PHE A 57 -4.57 -3.73 -0.97
N THR A 58 -3.79 -3.72 -2.04
CA THR A 58 -2.70 -4.67 -2.26
C THR A 58 -1.39 -3.89 -2.19
N ILE A 59 -0.39 -4.39 -1.46
CA ILE A 59 0.97 -3.84 -1.49
C ILE A 59 1.86 -4.90 -2.12
N ARG A 60 2.55 -4.51 -3.20
CA ARG A 60 3.57 -5.35 -3.83
C ARG A 60 4.94 -4.91 -3.37
N ILE A 61 5.74 -5.85 -2.89
CA ILE A 61 7.14 -5.64 -2.52
C ILE A 61 8.02 -6.25 -3.61
N ILE A 62 8.92 -5.43 -4.13
CA ILE A 62 9.71 -5.69 -5.32
C ILE A 62 11.20 -5.59 -4.93
N ASP A 63 12.00 -6.55 -5.38
CA ASP A 63 13.46 -6.52 -5.22
C ASP A 63 14.14 -5.51 -6.16
N ASN A 64 15.43 -5.30 -5.98
CA ASN A 64 16.21 -4.38 -6.81
C ASN A 64 16.37 -4.86 -8.28
N LEU A 65 15.96 -6.09 -8.60
CA LEU A 65 15.94 -6.63 -9.97
C LEU A 65 14.55 -6.48 -10.61
N GLY A 66 13.60 -5.83 -9.94
CA GLY A 66 12.24 -5.62 -10.43
C GLY A 66 11.33 -6.84 -10.27
N ARG A 67 11.74 -7.84 -9.47
CA ARG A 67 10.93 -9.03 -9.23
C ARG A 67 10.10 -8.85 -7.97
N GLU A 68 8.82 -9.16 -8.07
CA GLU A 68 7.94 -9.22 -6.90
C GLU A 68 8.37 -10.36 -5.98
N VAL A 69 8.64 -10.03 -4.72
CA VAL A 69 9.07 -10.98 -3.69
C VAL A 69 7.98 -11.28 -2.68
N ILE A 70 7.11 -10.30 -2.39
CA ILE A 70 6.03 -10.43 -1.42
C ILE A 70 4.83 -9.63 -1.92
N THR A 71 3.64 -10.25 -1.82
CA THR A 71 2.35 -9.58 -2.02
C THR A 71 1.63 -9.54 -0.67
N LEU A 72 1.25 -8.35 -0.22
CA LEU A 72 0.39 -8.17 0.95
C LEU A 72 -0.99 -7.76 0.46
N GLN A 73 -2.02 -8.50 0.85
CA GLN A 73 -3.39 -8.19 0.48
C GLN A 73 -4.21 -7.94 1.74
N ARG A 74 -4.82 -6.76 1.82
CA ARG A 74 -5.84 -6.47 2.82
C ARG A 74 -7.20 -6.50 2.12
N PRO A 75 -8.07 -7.47 2.43
CA PRO A 75 -9.44 -7.47 1.90
C PRO A 75 -10.22 -6.27 2.47
N LEU A 76 -11.33 -5.93 1.82
CA LEU A 76 -12.24 -4.88 2.27
C LEU A 76 -12.68 -5.20 3.71
N ARG A 77 -12.48 -4.26 4.64
CA ARG A 77 -12.90 -4.42 6.05
C ARG A 77 -13.93 -3.38 6.40
N CYS A 78 -15.16 -3.55 5.97
CA CYS A 78 -16.22 -2.60 6.26
C CYS A 78 -16.60 -2.62 7.75
N SER A 79 -16.68 -1.45 8.38
CA SER A 79 -17.07 -1.28 9.79
C SER A 79 -18.48 -0.75 9.98
N SER A 80 -19.23 -0.52 8.88
CA SER A 80 -20.57 0.07 8.91
C SER A 80 -21.63 -0.94 8.46
N CYS A 81 -22.70 -1.05 9.25
CA CYS A 81 -23.85 -1.93 9.04
C CYS A 81 -24.68 -1.57 7.79
N CYS A 82 -24.43 -0.42 7.14
CA CYS A 82 -25.31 0.16 6.12
C CYS A 82 -24.84 0.03 4.66
N CYS A 83 -23.75 -0.69 4.39
CA CYS A 83 -23.31 -1.07 3.04
C CYS A 83 -23.19 -2.61 2.97
N PRO A 84 -23.17 -3.28 1.80
CA PRO A 84 -23.25 -4.74 1.71
C PRO A 84 -21.94 -5.39 2.14
N CYS A 85 -21.70 -5.38 3.44
CA CYS A 85 -20.49 -5.81 4.12
C CYS A 85 -20.60 -7.25 4.66
N CYS A 86 -21.74 -7.89 4.38
CA CYS A 86 -22.10 -9.25 4.79
C CYS A 86 -21.45 -10.36 3.94
N LEU A 87 -20.67 -10.00 2.91
CA LEU A 87 -19.97 -10.93 2.00
C LEU A 87 -18.46 -10.96 2.24
N GLN A 88 -17.99 -10.41 3.36
CA GLN A 88 -16.57 -10.46 3.69
C GLN A 88 -16.22 -11.89 4.15
N GLU A 89 -15.41 -12.61 3.37
CA GLU A 89 -14.82 -13.89 3.80
C GLU A 89 -13.83 -13.64 4.95
N VAL A 90 -13.89 -14.51 5.97
CA VAL A 90 -13.09 -14.47 7.20
C VAL A 90 -11.70 -15.06 6.94
#